data_AF-A0A7W9PBZ0-F1
#
_entry.id   AF-A0A7W9PBZ0-F1
#
_cell.length_a   1.000
_cell.length_b   1.000
_cell.length_c   1.000
_cell.angle_alpha   90.00
_cell.angle_beta   90.00
_cell.angle_gamma   90.00
#
_symmetry.space_group_name_H-M   'P 1'
#
loop_
_entity.id
_entity.type
_entity.pdbx_description
1 polymer ?
#
loop_
_entity_poly.entity_id
_entity_poly.type
_entity_poly.pdbx_seq_one_letter_code
_entity_poly.pdbx_strand_id
1 'polypeptide(L)'
;MADKLEAEAALFRKAAEKTGDVRDKINGVLDTLKANLDSRGTPWGTDSIGSQFAHGEGGEGGYLDSRKNMVEGAQNVAGTMDSFHQGQVKSAAYLEKMEQQNRDGFQ
;
A
#
# COMPACT_ATOMS: atom_id res chain seq x y z
N MET A 1 10.31 -17.50 29.45
CA MET A 1 10.27 -17.64 27.98
C MET A 1 8.91 -17.23 27.44
N ALA A 2 7.83 -17.69 28.08
CA ALA A 2 6.45 -17.26 27.85
C ALA A 2 6.24 -15.75 27.71
N ASP A 3 6.58 -14.98 28.76
CA ASP A 3 6.39 -13.53 28.77
C ASP A 3 7.11 -12.79 27.64
N LYS A 4 8.22 -13.35 27.16
CA LYS A 4 9.00 -12.77 26.05
C LYS A 4 8.28 -12.98 24.71
N LEU A 5 7.72 -14.17 24.47
CA LEU A 5 6.96 -14.47 23.26
C LEU A 5 5.68 -13.62 23.18
N GLU A 6 5.00 -13.44 24.32
CA GLU A 6 3.80 -12.60 24.40
C GLU A 6 4.12 -11.13 24.12
N ALA A 7 5.20 -10.60 24.70
CA ALA A 7 5.68 -9.25 24.41
C ALA A 7 6.08 -9.06 22.93
N GLU A 8 6.77 -10.02 22.33
CA GLU A 8 7.15 -9.98 20.92
C GLU A 8 5.93 -10.03 19.99
N ALA A 9 4.92 -10.86 20.29
CA ALA A 9 3.67 -10.90 19.54
C ALA A 9 2.93 -9.55 19.59
N ALA A 10 2.89 -8.90 20.75
CA ALA A 10 2.31 -7.57 20.90
C ALA A 10 3.06 -6.51 20.08
N LEU A 11 4.39 -6.58 20.02
CA LEU A 11 5.19 -5.68 19.19
C LEU A 11 4.92 -5.88 17.69
N PHE A 12 4.78 -7.13 17.23
CA PHE A 12 4.40 -7.42 15.85
C PHE A 12 3.02 -6.87 15.49
N ARG A 13 2.03 -6.98 16.38
CA ARG A 13 0.72 -6.35 16.17
C ARG A 13 0.79 -4.84 16.05
N LYS A 14 1.52 -4.20 16.96
CA LYS A 14 1.72 -2.74 16.92
C LYS A 14 2.42 -2.30 15.63
N ALA A 15 3.40 -3.07 15.17
CA ALA A 15 4.07 -2.82 13.90
C ALA A 15 3.10 -2.98 12.72
N ALA A 16 2.25 -4.02 12.74
CA ALA A 16 1.22 -4.26 11.74
C ALA A 16 0.21 -3.10 11.66
N GLU A 17 -0.23 -2.57 12.79
CA GLU A 17 -1.10 -1.39 12.81
C GLU A 17 -0.44 -0.20 12.10
N LYS A 18 0.84 0.06 12.37
CA LYS A 18 1.56 1.18 11.76
C LYS A 18 1.77 1.02 10.26
N THR A 19 2.08 -0.19 9.79
CA THR A 19 2.22 -0.46 8.35
C THR A 19 0.86 -0.39 7.64
N GLY A 20 -0.20 -0.88 8.29
CA GLY A 20 -1.59 -0.70 7.85
C GLY A 20 -2.01 0.77 7.75
N ASP A 21 -1.72 1.59 8.77
CA ASP A 21 -2.01 3.03 8.77
C ASP A 21 -1.33 3.74 7.58
N VAL A 22 -0.09 3.38 7.26
CA VAL A 22 0.65 3.96 6.12
C VAL A 22 0.02 3.52 4.80
N ARG A 23 -0.30 2.24 4.64
CA ARG A 23 -1.03 1.72 3.46
C ARG A 23 -2.32 2.51 3.24
N ASP A 24 -3.12 2.68 4.28
CA ASP A 24 -4.42 3.34 4.19
C ASP A 24 -4.29 4.83 3.83
N LYS A 25 -3.28 5.51 4.37
CA LYS A 25 -2.98 6.90 3.98
C LYS A 25 -2.56 7.02 2.52
N ILE A 26 -1.72 6.12 2.01
CA ILE A 26 -1.31 6.11 0.61
C ILE A 26 -2.53 5.90 -0.29
N ASN A 27 -3.39 4.93 0.04
CA ASN A 27 -4.62 4.67 -0.70
C ASN A 27 -5.55 5.90 -0.67
N GLY A 28 -5.75 6.54 0.48
CA GLY A 28 -6.59 7.73 0.59
C GLY A 28 -6.10 8.91 -0.27
N VAL A 29 -4.78 9.13 -0.32
CA VAL A 29 -4.18 10.15 -1.22
C VAL A 29 -4.40 9.78 -2.68
N LEU A 30 -4.21 8.51 -3.04
CA LEU A 30 -4.41 8.03 -4.41
C LEU A 30 -5.86 8.15 -4.86
N ASP A 31 -6.81 7.79 -4.01
CA ASP A 31 -8.24 7.87 -4.31
C ASP A 31 -8.66 9.33 -4.49
N THR A 32 -8.17 10.23 -3.63
CA THR A 32 -8.38 11.67 -3.77
C THR A 32 -7.79 12.19 -5.07
N LEU A 33 -6.57 11.78 -5.41
CA LEU A 33 -5.91 12.19 -6.65
C LEU A 33 -6.69 11.69 -7.87
N LYS A 34 -7.05 10.40 -7.92
CA LYS A 34 -7.84 9.82 -9.01
C LYS A 34 -9.17 10.54 -9.19
N ALA A 35 -9.93 10.73 -8.11
CA ALA A 35 -11.20 11.43 -8.15
C ALA A 35 -11.06 12.86 -8.69
N ASN A 36 -10.04 13.60 -8.25
CA ASN A 36 -9.78 14.95 -8.74
C ASN A 36 -9.39 14.95 -10.23
N LEU A 37 -8.54 14.03 -10.66
CA LEU A 37 -8.12 13.93 -12.06
C LEU A 37 -9.28 13.56 -12.97
N ASP A 38 -10.09 12.57 -12.58
CA ASP A 38 -11.25 12.13 -13.35
C ASP A 38 -12.31 13.23 -13.44
N SER A 39 -12.51 14.01 -12.38
CA SER A 39 -13.47 15.14 -12.37
C SER A 39 -13.09 16.28 -13.33
N ARG A 40 -11.81 16.42 -13.67
CA ARG A 40 -11.30 17.51 -14.52
C ARG A 40 -11.32 17.18 -16.01
N GLY A 41 -11.51 15.91 -16.38
CA GLY A 41 -11.51 15.47 -17.77
C GLY A 41 -10.19 15.76 -18.48
N THR A 42 -10.26 16.12 -19.77
CA THR A 42 -9.10 16.33 -20.64
C THR A 42 -9.04 17.80 -21.13
N PRO A 43 -8.49 18.73 -20.34
CA PRO A 43 -8.51 20.17 -20.64
C PRO A 43 -7.59 20.62 -21.78
N TRP A 44 -6.73 19.73 -22.30
CA TRP A 44 -5.71 20.04 -23.31
C TRP A 44 -6.21 20.05 -24.76
N GLY A 45 -7.49 19.77 -25.01
CA GLY A 45 -8.07 19.81 -26.36
C GLY A 45 -7.64 18.65 -27.27
N THR A 46 -8.01 18.73 -28.54
CA THR A 46 -7.78 17.68 -29.55
C THR A 46 -6.87 18.14 -30.71
N ASP A 47 -6.24 19.31 -30.58
CA ASP A 47 -5.29 19.79 -31.58
C ASP A 47 -3.94 19.07 -31.43
N SER A 48 -3.00 19.36 -32.35
CA SER A 48 -1.69 18.71 -32.34
C SER A 48 -0.92 18.94 -31.03
N ILE A 49 -1.09 20.11 -30.40
CA ILE A 49 -0.39 20.46 -29.16
C ILE A 49 -0.99 19.68 -27.99
N GLY A 50 -2.31 19.64 -27.89
CA GLY A 50 -3.04 18.87 -26.90
C GLY A 50 -2.78 17.38 -27.00
N SER A 51 -2.77 16.84 -28.22
CA SER A 51 -2.44 15.45 -28.50
C SER A 51 -1.01 15.12 -28.06
N GLN A 52 -0.03 15.96 -28.41
CA GLN A 52 1.37 15.76 -28.03
C GLN A 52 1.59 15.93 -26.51
N PHE A 53 0.83 16.79 -25.84
CA PHE A 53 0.84 16.87 -24.38
C PHE A 53 0.28 15.59 -23.73
N ALA A 54 -0.85 15.09 -24.23
CA ALA A 54 -1.55 13.94 -23.66
C ALA A 54 -0.78 12.64 -23.86
N HIS A 55 -0.29 12.42 -25.07
CA HIS A 55 0.31 11.16 -25.52
C HIS A 55 1.82 11.21 -25.63
N GLY A 56 2.42 12.41 -25.70
CA GLY A 56 3.87 12.58 -25.92
C GLY A 56 4.22 12.59 -27.41
N GLU A 57 5.47 12.96 -27.71
CA GLU A 57 5.99 12.92 -29.07
C GLU A 57 6.20 11.45 -29.50
N GLY A 58 5.63 11.06 -30.64
CA GLY A 58 5.65 9.66 -31.07
C GLY A 58 4.63 8.75 -30.37
N GLY A 59 3.77 9.30 -29.50
CA GLY A 59 2.67 8.57 -28.86
C GLY A 59 3.04 7.88 -27.54
N GLU A 60 4.21 8.18 -26.97
CA GLU A 60 4.64 7.68 -25.66
C GLU A 60 5.20 8.80 -24.78
N GLY A 61 5.09 8.63 -23.45
CA GLY A 61 5.71 9.52 -22.46
C GLY A 61 4.93 10.81 -22.20
N GLY A 62 3.70 10.92 -22.71
CA GLY A 62 2.82 12.04 -22.44
C GLY A 62 2.29 12.10 -21.00
N TYR A 63 1.42 13.08 -20.76
CA TYR A 63 0.74 13.25 -19.47
C TYR A 63 -0.02 12.00 -19.03
N LEU A 64 -0.69 11.29 -19.96
CA LEU A 64 -1.49 10.11 -19.62
C LEU A 64 -0.61 8.95 -19.13
N ASP A 65 0.55 8.74 -19.74
CA ASP A 65 1.52 7.73 -19.29
C ASP A 65 2.12 8.11 -17.94
N SER A 66 2.50 9.38 -17.78
CA SER A 66 3.02 9.90 -16.51
C SER A 66 2.01 9.74 -15.37
N ARG A 67 0.73 10.05 -15.65
CA ARG A 67 -0.39 9.85 -14.72
C ARG A 67 -0.51 8.38 -14.33
N LYS A 68 -0.51 7.48 -15.32
CA LYS A 68 -0.61 6.03 -15.10
C LYS A 68 0.55 5.53 -14.24
N ASN A 69 1.78 5.85 -14.60
CA ASN A 69 2.99 5.43 -13.89
C ASN A 69 3.00 5.92 -12.44
N MET A 70 2.57 7.15 -12.18
CA MET A 70 2.46 7.69 -10.83
C MET A 70 1.43 6.92 -9.99
N VAL A 71 0.26 6.62 -10.57
CA VAL A 71 -0.79 5.85 -9.90
C VAL A 71 -0.31 4.42 -9.60
N GLU A 72 0.24 3.73 -10.59
CA GLU A 72 0.73 2.36 -10.44
C GLU A 72 1.89 2.29 -9.44
N GLY A 73 2.83 3.22 -9.51
CA GLY A 73 3.96 3.31 -8.59
C GLY A 73 3.50 3.45 -7.13
N ALA A 74 2.53 4.33 -6.88
CA ALA A 74 1.99 4.51 -5.54
C ALA A 74 1.16 3.29 -5.07
N GLN A 75 0.41 2.63 -5.97
CA GLN A 75 -0.28 1.37 -5.66
C GLN A 75 0.69 0.26 -5.27
N ASN A 76 1.86 0.17 -5.94
CA ASN A 76 2.90 -0.79 -5.58
C ASN A 76 3.48 -0.54 -4.19
N VAL A 77 3.65 0.73 -3.80
CA VAL A 77 4.08 1.07 -2.43
C VAL A 77 3.02 0.66 -1.41
N ALA A 78 1.74 0.95 -1.68
CA ALA A 78 0.64 0.52 -0.81
C ALA A 78 0.58 -1.01 -0.67
N GLY A 79 0.72 -1.75 -1.78
CA GLY A 79 0.78 -3.22 -1.76
C GLY A 79 1.98 -3.78 -0.98
N THR A 80 3.11 -3.09 -1.02
CA THR A 80 4.29 -3.43 -0.20
C THR A 80 4.00 -3.25 1.29
N MET A 81 3.37 -2.13 1.67
CA MET A 81 2.97 -1.89 3.06
C MET A 81 1.93 -2.90 3.55
N ASP A 82 0.99 -3.29 2.68
CA ASP A 82 0.03 -4.36 2.97
C ASP A 82 0.73 -5.71 3.21
N SER A 83 1.71 -6.04 2.38
CA SER A 83 2.50 -7.27 2.54
C SER A 83 3.25 -7.30 3.88
N PHE A 84 3.83 -6.16 4.30
CA PHE A 84 4.44 -6.04 5.62
C PHE A 84 3.43 -6.17 6.76
N HIS A 85 2.29 -5.49 6.66
CA HIS A 85 1.18 -5.61 7.60
C HIS A 85 0.77 -7.08 7.79
N GLN A 86 0.47 -7.78 6.70
CA GLN A 86 0.07 -9.19 6.74
C GLN A 86 1.16 -10.09 7.31
N GLY A 87 2.44 -9.86 6.96
CA GLY A 87 3.57 -10.59 7.51
C GLY A 87 3.65 -10.44 9.03
N GLN A 88 3.53 -9.22 9.53
CA GLN A 88 3.57 -8.91 10.96
C GLN A 88 2.38 -9.52 11.71
N VAL A 89 1.16 -9.48 11.16
CA VAL A 89 -0.01 -10.16 11.73
C VAL A 89 0.22 -11.68 11.83
N LYS A 90 0.74 -12.30 10.76
CA LYS A 90 1.03 -13.74 10.73
C LYS A 90 2.11 -14.12 11.76
N SER A 91 3.17 -13.32 11.88
CA SER A 91 4.21 -13.52 12.89
C SER A 91 3.67 -13.45 14.31
N ALA A 92 2.82 -12.46 14.62
CA ALA A 92 2.18 -12.36 15.93
C ALA A 92 1.33 -13.61 16.23
N ALA A 93 0.48 -14.03 15.29
CA ALA A 93 -0.36 -15.22 15.46
C ALA A 93 0.46 -16.51 15.64
N TYR A 94 1.60 -16.60 14.96
CA TYR A 94 2.51 -17.74 15.11
C TYR A 94 3.15 -17.79 16.51
N LEU A 95 3.62 -16.66 17.03
CA LEU A 95 4.20 -16.57 18.38
C LEU A 95 3.19 -16.94 19.47
N GLU A 96 1.96 -16.45 19.36
CA GLU A 96 0.88 -16.80 20.30
C GLU A 96 0.53 -18.27 20.27
N LYS A 97 0.49 -18.87 19.07
CA LYS A 97 0.23 -20.30 18.94
C LYS A 97 1.33 -21.13 19.59
N MET A 98 2.60 -20.76 19.40
CA MET A 98 3.70 -21.43 20.09
C MET A 98 3.59 -21.31 21.61
N GLU A 99 3.19 -20.14 22.10
CA GLU A 99 3.00 -19.92 23.53
C GLU A 99 1.86 -20.78 24.11
N GLN A 100 0.72 -20.85 23.42
CA GLN A 100 -0.39 -21.72 23.82
C GLN A 100 0.02 -23.19 23.84
N GLN A 101 0.70 -23.66 22.79
CA GLN A 101 1.18 -25.05 22.72
C GLN A 101 2.20 -25.38 23.82
N ASN A 102 3.08 -24.44 24.16
CA ASN A 102 3.99 -24.61 25.28
C ASN A 102 3.21 -24.72 26.60
N ARG A 103 2.25 -23.82 26.86
CA ARG A 103 1.44 -23.87 28.09
C ARG A 103 0.66 -25.18 28.23
N ASP A 104 0.05 -25.65 27.16
CA ASP A 104 -0.74 -26.89 27.16
C ASP A 104 0.13 -28.14 27.37
N GLY A 105 1.38 -28.12 26.90
CA GLY A 105 2.33 -29.23 27.07
C GLY A 105 2.99 -29.33 28.46
N PHE A 106 2.86 -28.30 29.29
CA PHE A 106 3.36 -28.28 30.69
C PHE A 106 2.27 -28.59 31.74
N GLN A 107 1.03 -28.89 31.32
CA GLN A 107 -0.04 -29.43 32.17
C GLN A 107 -0.02 -30.96 32.18
#